data_AF-A0AA39W107-F1
#
_entry.id   AF-A0AA39W107-F1
#
_cell.length_a   1.000
_cell.length_b   1.000
_cell.length_c   1.000
_cell.angle_alpha   90.00
_cell.angle_beta   90.00
_cell.angle_gamma   90.00
#
_symmetry.space_group_name_H-M   'P 1'
#
loop_
_entity.id
_entity.type
_entity.pdbx_description
1 polymer ?
#
loop_
_entity_poly.entity_id
_entity_poly.type
_entity_poly.pdbx_seq_one_letter_code
_entity_poly.pdbx_strand_id
1 'polypeptide(L)'
;MAHLGFQEDAHGGVGQKQKRLIEVRKDCPYLDTVNRQVLDFDFRKLCSVSLSDLNVYACLVCGKFFQGKGQRSQAYTHSLEAEHHVFINLETEKFYCIPKRYEIEDPSLYDIRNVLNPRFSKEEIQQIDKNNLWSRALDGSNYIPGMVGLNNINLETDFVNIVIQSLMRVTRLRDFFLILENYQLCKSPIVHRFRELTRKIWHARNYKGHVSPHEFLQAVKTCKKWPQTCQHSNPME
;
A
#
# COMPACT_ATOMS: atom_id res chain seq x y z
N MET A 1 -77.60 -22.03 -11.40
CA MET A 1 -76.62 -21.22 -10.64
C MET A 1 -75.31 -21.99 -10.65
N ALA A 2 -74.40 -21.59 -11.54
CA ALA A 2 -73.13 -22.28 -11.76
C ALA A 2 -72.02 -21.57 -10.97
N HIS A 3 -71.22 -22.36 -10.23
CA HIS A 3 -69.99 -21.92 -9.58
C HIS A 3 -68.89 -21.69 -10.62
N LEU A 4 -68.27 -20.51 -10.60
CA LEU A 4 -67.04 -20.19 -11.32
C LEU A 4 -65.92 -19.96 -10.29
N GLY A 5 -64.82 -20.69 -10.46
CA GLY A 5 -63.62 -20.60 -9.63
C GLY A 5 -62.80 -19.36 -9.96
N PHE A 6 -62.11 -18.85 -8.94
CA PHE A 6 -61.02 -17.90 -9.08
C PHE A 6 -59.73 -18.57 -8.62
N GLN A 7 -58.77 -18.63 -9.54
CA GLN A 7 -57.38 -18.99 -9.32
C GLN A 7 -56.53 -17.72 -9.56
N GLU A 8 -55.25 -17.81 -9.20
CA GLU A 8 -54.15 -16.84 -9.39
C GLU A 8 -53.88 -15.86 -8.24
N ASP A 9 -52.65 -15.58 -7.84
CA ASP A 9 -51.42 -16.38 -7.73
C ASP A 9 -50.47 -15.51 -6.91
N ALA A 10 -49.78 -16.11 -5.93
CA ALA A 10 -48.81 -15.43 -5.10
C ALA A 10 -47.47 -15.32 -5.85
N HIS A 11 -47.09 -14.12 -6.29
CA HIS A 11 -45.74 -13.86 -6.79
C HIS A 11 -44.92 -12.98 -5.84
N GLY A 12 -44.08 -13.66 -5.05
CA GLY A 12 -42.92 -13.07 -4.41
C GLY A 12 -41.81 -12.74 -5.41
N GLY A 13 -40.97 -11.77 -5.04
CA GLY A 13 -39.76 -11.40 -5.76
C GLY A 13 -38.71 -10.88 -4.79
N VAL A 14 -37.99 -11.80 -4.15
CA VAL A 14 -36.79 -11.50 -3.35
C VAL A 14 -35.66 -11.11 -4.33
N GLY A 15 -35.28 -9.84 -4.32
CA GLY A 15 -34.20 -9.31 -5.15
C GLY A 15 -32.83 -9.88 -4.75
N GLN A 16 -32.33 -10.83 -5.54
CA GLN A 16 -30.95 -11.32 -5.45
C GLN A 16 -29.99 -10.24 -5.95
N LYS A 17 -29.18 -9.65 -5.06
CA LYS A 17 -28.02 -8.83 -5.44
C LYS A 17 -26.99 -9.72 -6.16
N GLN A 18 -27.06 -9.78 -7.48
CA GLN A 18 -26.09 -10.47 -8.31
C GLN A 18 -24.71 -9.78 -8.15
N LYS A 19 -23.76 -10.46 -7.52
CA LYS A 19 -22.34 -10.05 -7.53
C LYS A 19 -21.88 -10.06 -8.99
N ARG A 20 -21.83 -8.88 -9.62
CA ARG A 20 -21.25 -8.72 -10.95
C ARG A 20 -19.79 -9.19 -10.90
N LEU A 21 -19.47 -10.26 -11.64
CA LEU A 21 -18.10 -10.74 -11.79
C LEU A 21 -17.27 -9.61 -12.43
N ILE A 22 -16.13 -9.28 -11.83
CA ILE A 22 -15.21 -8.29 -12.39
C ILE A 22 -14.41 -9.00 -13.47
N GLU A 23 -14.46 -8.47 -14.69
CA GLU A 23 -13.67 -8.96 -15.81
C GLU A 23 -12.18 -8.69 -15.57
N VAL A 24 -11.31 -9.67 -15.83
CA VAL A 24 -9.85 -9.52 -15.77
C VAL A 24 -9.33 -9.40 -17.21
N ARG A 25 -8.50 -8.40 -17.49
CA ARG A 25 -7.92 -8.17 -18.81
C ARG A 25 -6.41 -8.00 -18.74
N LYS A 26 -5.73 -8.48 -19.78
CA LYS A 26 -4.29 -8.29 -19.98
C LYS A 26 -4.01 -7.09 -20.90
N ASP A 27 -4.90 -6.81 -21.84
CA ASP A 27 -4.71 -5.76 -22.85
C ASP A 27 -5.37 -4.43 -22.42
N CYS A 28 -4.74 -3.71 -21.48
CA CYS A 28 -5.18 -2.37 -21.09
C CYS A 28 -4.50 -1.32 -22.00
N PRO A 29 -5.26 -0.49 -22.75
CA PRO A 29 -4.66 0.47 -23.68
C PRO A 29 -4.06 1.71 -23.01
N TYR A 30 -4.13 1.82 -21.68
CA TYR A 30 -3.70 2.99 -20.92
C TYR A 30 -2.42 2.74 -20.11
N LEU A 31 -1.76 1.59 -20.29
CA LEU A 31 -0.57 1.22 -19.50
C LEU A 31 0.62 2.16 -19.76
N ASP A 32 0.67 2.76 -20.95
CA ASP A 32 1.63 3.79 -21.35
C ASP A 32 1.51 5.08 -20.53
N THR A 33 0.33 5.38 -19.97
CA THR A 33 0.09 6.57 -19.13
C THR A 33 0.68 6.45 -17.71
N VAL A 34 1.13 5.26 -17.32
CA VAL A 34 1.63 5.01 -15.96
C VAL A 34 2.95 5.73 -15.72
N ASN A 35 2.97 6.63 -14.73
CA ASN A 35 4.13 7.38 -14.34
C ASN A 35 4.64 6.92 -12.97
N ARG A 36 5.77 6.20 -12.96
CA ARG A 36 6.35 5.65 -11.72
C ARG A 36 7.06 6.70 -10.86
N GLN A 37 7.50 7.82 -11.44
CA GLN A 37 8.27 8.86 -10.73
C GLN A 37 7.41 9.62 -9.71
N VAL A 38 6.10 9.67 -9.93
CA VAL A 38 5.14 10.36 -9.04
C VAL A 38 4.56 9.44 -7.96
N LEU A 39 4.89 8.15 -7.98
CA LEU A 39 4.33 7.18 -7.03
C LEU A 39 5.10 7.22 -5.72
N ASP A 40 4.38 7.51 -4.65
CA ASP A 40 4.90 7.47 -3.28
C ASP A 40 3.90 6.74 -2.38
N PHE A 41 4.31 5.55 -1.93
CA PHE A 41 3.49 4.69 -1.08
C PHE A 41 3.90 4.75 0.40
N ASP A 42 4.76 5.69 0.80
CA ASP A 42 5.20 5.84 2.19
C ASP A 42 4.22 6.61 3.07
N PHE A 43 3.31 7.35 2.46
CA PHE A 43 2.29 8.13 3.17
C PHE A 43 1.05 7.32 3.52
N ARG A 44 0.25 7.88 4.43
CA ARG A 44 -1.02 7.32 4.87
C ARG A 44 -1.95 7.07 3.69
N LYS A 45 -2.51 5.87 3.64
CA LYS A 45 -3.44 5.41 2.60
C LYS A 45 -4.83 6.03 2.78
N LEU A 46 -4.93 7.35 2.67
CA LEU A 46 -6.17 8.12 2.77
C LEU A 46 -6.56 8.71 1.42
N CYS A 47 -7.86 8.78 1.15
CA CYS A 47 -8.38 9.55 0.03
C CYS A 47 -8.00 11.03 0.16
N SER A 48 -7.39 11.61 -0.87
CA SER A 48 -6.99 13.02 -0.90
C SER A 48 -8.17 14.00 -0.89
N VAL A 49 -9.40 13.52 -1.11
CA VAL A 49 -10.62 14.33 -1.11
C VAL A 49 -11.44 14.09 0.16
N SER A 50 -11.83 12.83 0.43
CA SER A 50 -12.71 12.49 1.55
C SER A 50 -11.99 12.17 2.85
N LEU A 51 -10.65 12.09 2.85
CA LEU A 51 -9.81 11.67 3.97
C LEU A 51 -10.14 10.28 4.53
N SER A 52 -10.98 9.52 3.86
CA SER A 52 -11.34 8.15 4.25
C SER A 52 -10.22 7.17 3.91
N ASP A 53 -10.01 6.19 4.78
CA ASP A 53 -9.12 5.04 4.63
C ASP A 53 -9.80 3.80 4.01
N LEU A 54 -11.10 3.87 3.74
CA LEU A 54 -11.87 2.73 3.23
C LEU A 54 -11.78 2.62 1.70
N ASN A 55 -11.35 1.45 1.21
CA ASN A 55 -11.27 1.12 -0.22
C ASN A 55 -10.52 2.20 -1.03
N VAL A 56 -9.28 2.50 -0.64
CA VAL A 56 -8.47 3.54 -1.28
C VAL A 56 -7.68 2.97 -2.46
N TYR A 57 -7.64 3.74 -3.55
CA TYR A 57 -6.95 3.44 -4.78
C TYR A 57 -5.92 4.53 -5.07
N ALA A 58 -4.71 4.15 -5.45
CA ALA A 58 -3.72 5.10 -5.96
C ALA A 58 -3.83 5.22 -7.48
N CYS A 59 -3.90 6.45 -7.96
CA CYS A 59 -3.81 6.76 -9.39
C CYS A 59 -2.36 6.57 -9.85
N LEU A 60 -2.14 5.68 -10.82
CA LEU A 60 -0.78 5.38 -11.31
C LEU A 60 -0.22 6.43 -12.27
N VAL A 61 -1.01 7.45 -12.61
CA VAL A 61 -0.62 8.54 -13.51
C VAL A 61 -0.13 9.76 -12.71
N CYS A 62 -0.77 10.08 -11.58
CA CYS A 62 -0.41 11.26 -10.75
C CYS A 62 -0.04 10.96 -9.30
N GLY A 63 -0.08 9.70 -8.86
CA GLY A 63 0.28 9.29 -7.50
C GLY A 63 -0.73 9.62 -6.40
N LYS A 64 -1.78 10.42 -6.69
CA LYS A 64 -2.82 10.77 -5.70
C LYS A 64 -3.71 9.58 -5.34
N PHE A 65 -4.25 9.60 -4.12
CA PHE A 65 -5.07 8.53 -3.57
C PHE A 65 -6.55 8.93 -3.55
N PHE A 66 -7.43 8.02 -3.96
CA PHE A 66 -8.86 8.27 -4.08
C PHE A 66 -9.69 7.10 -3.56
N GLN A 67 -10.82 7.42 -2.95
CA GLN A 67 -11.74 6.42 -2.42
C GLN A 67 -12.61 5.81 -3.51
N GLY A 68 -12.72 4.47 -3.48
CA GLY A 68 -13.67 3.65 -4.21
C GLY A 68 -13.44 3.59 -5.72
N LYS A 69 -14.08 2.64 -6.39
CA LYS A 69 -14.07 2.48 -7.87
C LYS A 69 -15.46 2.56 -8.54
N GLY A 70 -16.49 2.89 -7.76
CA GLY A 70 -17.88 2.97 -8.23
C GLY A 70 -18.20 4.31 -8.89
N GLN A 71 -19.33 4.42 -9.59
CA GLN A 71 -19.72 5.63 -10.35
C GLN A 71 -19.77 6.93 -9.53
N ARG A 72 -19.99 6.83 -8.21
CA ARG A 72 -20.07 7.97 -7.29
C ARG A 72 -18.81 8.13 -6.44
N SER A 73 -17.73 7.41 -6.79
CA SER A 73 -16.50 7.39 -6.00
C SER A 73 -15.52 8.45 -6.51
N GLN A 74 -14.62 8.87 -5.64
CA GLN A 74 -13.65 9.91 -5.96
C GLN A 74 -12.67 9.45 -7.05
N ALA A 75 -12.31 8.17 -7.09
CA ALA A 75 -11.44 7.66 -8.16
C ALA A 75 -12.15 7.65 -9.52
N TYR A 76 -13.48 7.43 -9.54
CA TYR A 76 -14.26 7.46 -10.77
C TYR A 76 -14.38 8.89 -11.31
N THR A 77 -14.72 9.85 -10.44
CA THR A 77 -14.71 11.27 -10.80
C THR A 77 -13.34 11.72 -11.31
N HIS A 78 -12.28 11.41 -10.55
CA HIS A 78 -10.89 11.73 -10.95
C HIS A 78 -10.51 11.12 -12.30
N SER A 79 -10.94 9.88 -12.59
CA SER A 79 -10.65 9.25 -13.87
C SER A 79 -11.27 9.95 -15.08
N LEU A 80 -12.44 10.58 -14.88
CA LEU A 80 -13.14 11.32 -15.93
C LEU A 80 -12.59 12.74 -16.07
N GLU A 81 -12.33 13.43 -14.96
CA GLU A 81 -11.89 14.82 -14.96
C GLU A 81 -10.42 14.98 -15.39
N ALA A 82 -9.56 14.07 -14.94
CA ALA A 82 -8.13 14.12 -15.25
C ALA A 82 -7.72 13.16 -16.38
N GLU A 83 -8.65 12.38 -16.92
CA GLU A 83 -8.37 11.33 -17.91
C GLU A 83 -7.32 10.30 -17.45
N HIS A 84 -7.22 10.06 -16.13
CA HIS A 84 -6.30 9.07 -15.55
C HIS A 84 -7.02 7.75 -15.33
N HIS A 85 -6.64 6.71 -16.08
CA HIS A 85 -7.44 5.50 -16.17
C HIS A 85 -6.93 4.31 -15.36
N VAL A 86 -5.68 4.34 -14.91
CA VAL A 86 -5.03 3.18 -14.27
C VAL A 86 -4.85 3.42 -12.78
N PHE A 87 -5.37 2.49 -11.97
CA PHE A 87 -5.34 2.58 -10.52
C PHE A 87 -4.92 1.26 -9.87
N ILE A 88 -4.31 1.31 -8.69
CA ILE A 88 -4.06 0.15 -7.83
C ILE A 88 -4.84 0.29 -6.53
N ASN A 89 -5.52 -0.76 -6.09
CA ASN A 89 -6.12 -0.80 -4.76
C ASN A 89 -5.02 -1.02 -3.70
N LEU A 90 -4.93 -0.12 -2.72
CA LEU A 90 -3.82 -0.08 -1.75
C LEU A 90 -3.87 -1.18 -0.68
N GLU A 91 -4.95 -1.95 -0.62
CA GLU A 91 -5.15 -3.06 0.31
C GLU A 91 -5.05 -4.42 -0.39
N THR A 92 -5.78 -4.59 -1.50
CA THR A 92 -5.82 -5.85 -2.27
C THR A 92 -4.70 -5.98 -3.29
N GLU A 93 -3.95 -4.91 -3.57
CA GLU A 93 -2.83 -4.89 -4.54
C GLU A 93 -3.22 -5.27 -5.98
N LYS A 94 -4.52 -5.15 -6.27
CA LYS A 94 -5.12 -5.39 -7.60
C LYS A 94 -5.18 -4.09 -8.39
N PHE A 95 -4.87 -4.19 -9.68
CA PHE A 95 -4.91 -3.08 -10.61
C PHE A 95 -6.27 -3.01 -11.29
N TYR A 96 -6.75 -1.80 -11.58
CA TYR A 96 -8.04 -1.57 -12.18
C TYR A 96 -7.98 -0.46 -13.22
N CYS A 97 -8.71 -0.66 -14.32
CA CYS A 97 -9.02 0.41 -15.24
C CYS A 97 -10.35 1.08 -14.81
N ILE A 98 -10.30 2.35 -14.46
CA ILE A 98 -11.47 3.16 -14.09
C ILE A 98 -11.58 4.28 -15.13
N PRO A 99 -12.75 4.56 -15.74
CA PRO A 99 -14.09 4.12 -15.38
C PRO A 99 -14.54 2.79 -16.02
N LYS A 100 -13.69 2.11 -16.80
CA LYS A 100 -14.06 0.90 -17.56
C LYS A 100 -14.38 -0.34 -16.69
N ARG A 101 -13.99 -0.34 -15.41
CA ARG A 101 -14.34 -1.32 -14.35
C ARG A 101 -13.89 -2.76 -14.61
N TYR A 102 -12.72 -2.96 -15.21
CA TYR A 102 -12.06 -4.27 -15.26
C TYR A 102 -10.78 -4.28 -14.42
N GLU A 103 -10.42 -5.46 -13.91
CA GLU A 103 -9.14 -5.72 -13.26
C GLU A 103 -8.06 -5.88 -14.33
N ILE A 104 -6.90 -5.27 -14.11
CA ILE A 104 -5.76 -5.34 -15.02
C ILE A 104 -4.80 -6.40 -14.49
N GLU A 105 -4.43 -7.36 -15.33
CA GLU A 105 -3.39 -8.35 -15.03
C GLU A 105 -2.27 -8.21 -16.07
N ASP A 106 -1.24 -7.44 -15.72
CA ASP A 106 -0.09 -7.20 -16.60
C ASP A 106 1.24 -7.26 -15.82
N PRO A 107 2.23 -8.04 -16.28
CA PRO A 107 3.54 -8.15 -15.62
C PRO A 107 4.32 -6.83 -15.49
N SER A 108 4.09 -5.86 -16.39
CA SER A 108 4.76 -4.55 -16.35
C SER A 108 4.41 -3.73 -15.11
N LEU A 109 3.32 -4.06 -14.42
CA LEU A 109 2.88 -3.38 -13.19
C LEU A 109 3.38 -4.06 -11.91
N TYR A 110 4.04 -5.22 -12.01
CA TYR A 110 4.47 -5.98 -10.83
C TYR A 110 5.53 -5.25 -10.00
N ASP A 111 6.31 -4.36 -10.61
CA ASP A 111 7.24 -3.50 -9.90
C ASP A 111 6.50 -2.54 -8.94
N ILE A 112 5.41 -1.92 -9.38
CA ILE A 112 4.56 -1.03 -8.56
C ILE A 112 4.00 -1.79 -7.35
N ARG A 113 3.54 -3.03 -7.55
CA ARG A 113 3.06 -3.89 -6.46
C ARG A 113 4.19 -4.16 -5.45
N ASN A 114 5.39 -4.48 -5.94
CA ASN A 114 6.54 -4.76 -5.09
C ASN A 114 7.04 -3.52 -4.33
N VAL A 115 6.89 -2.32 -4.87
CA VAL A 115 7.19 -1.07 -4.14
C VAL A 115 6.10 -0.77 -3.11
N LEU A 116 4.82 -0.97 -3.42
CA LEU A 116 3.71 -0.78 -2.49
C LEU A 116 3.81 -1.72 -1.28
N ASN A 117 4.10 -3.00 -1.51
CA ASN A 117 4.22 -4.01 -0.48
C ASN A 117 5.32 -5.03 -0.81
N PRO A 118 6.59 -4.73 -0.47
CA PRO A 118 7.69 -5.65 -0.74
C PRO A 118 7.50 -6.99 -0.05
N ARG A 119 7.77 -8.08 -0.76
CA ARG A 119 7.70 -9.46 -0.28
C ARG A 119 9.04 -10.13 -0.53
N PHE A 120 9.45 -10.97 0.41
CA PHE A 120 10.73 -11.69 0.36
C PHE A 120 10.46 -13.18 0.50
N SER A 121 11.07 -13.97 -0.35
CA SER A 121 11.16 -15.42 -0.22
C SER A 121 12.13 -15.79 0.90
N LYS A 122 12.02 -17.03 1.41
CA LYS A 122 12.92 -17.52 2.46
C LYS A 122 14.37 -17.57 1.96
N GLU A 123 14.54 -17.91 0.70
CA GLU A 123 15.82 -17.99 0.00
C GLU A 123 16.46 -16.60 -0.11
N GLU A 124 15.68 -15.58 -0.49
CA GLU A 124 16.14 -14.18 -0.53
C GLU A 124 16.59 -13.70 0.86
N ILE A 125 15.83 -14.00 1.91
CA ILE A 125 16.17 -13.61 3.28
C ILE A 125 17.49 -14.28 3.73
N GLN A 126 17.70 -15.56 3.41
CA GLN A 126 18.93 -16.26 3.77
C GLN A 126 20.18 -15.71 3.08
N GLN A 127 20.04 -15.11 1.89
CA GLN A 127 21.15 -14.52 1.15
C GLN A 127 21.26 -12.99 1.34
N ILE A 128 20.32 -12.35 2.04
CA ILE A 128 20.23 -10.88 2.10
C ILE A 128 21.48 -10.24 2.70
N ASP A 129 22.11 -10.90 3.69
CA ASP A 129 23.34 -10.44 4.34
C ASP A 129 24.59 -10.58 3.46
N LYS A 130 24.54 -11.43 2.43
CA LYS A 130 25.65 -11.62 1.49
C LYS A 130 25.57 -10.66 0.32
N ASN A 131 24.44 -9.98 0.16
CA ASN A 131 24.19 -9.11 -0.96
C ASN A 131 24.66 -7.67 -0.67
N ASN A 132 25.90 -7.37 -1.07
CA ASN A 132 26.46 -6.01 -1.01
C ASN A 132 26.29 -5.24 -2.34
N LEU A 133 25.33 -5.65 -3.18
CA LEU A 133 25.10 -4.99 -4.46
C LEU A 133 24.38 -3.66 -4.25
N TRP A 134 24.87 -2.65 -4.97
CA TRP A 134 24.19 -1.37 -5.09
C TRP A 134 22.91 -1.55 -5.92
N SER A 135 21.80 -1.09 -5.35
CA SER A 135 20.55 -0.87 -6.06
C SER A 135 20.52 0.55 -6.60
N ARG A 136 19.86 0.71 -7.75
CA ARG A 136 19.62 2.02 -8.37
C ARG A 136 18.12 2.31 -8.37
N ALA A 137 17.73 3.41 -7.74
CA ALA A 137 16.36 3.90 -7.72
C ALA A 137 15.99 4.63 -9.03
N LEU A 138 14.70 4.88 -9.24
CA LEU A 138 14.20 5.57 -10.43
C LEU A 138 14.60 7.05 -10.49
N ASP A 139 14.82 7.67 -9.33
CA ASP A 139 15.38 9.03 -9.21
C ASP A 139 16.89 9.11 -9.57
N GLY A 140 17.50 7.97 -9.90
CA GLY A 140 18.91 7.85 -10.26
C GLY A 140 19.85 7.70 -9.07
N SER A 141 19.34 7.77 -7.84
CA SER A 141 20.14 7.55 -6.64
C SER A 141 20.56 6.08 -6.51
N ASN A 142 21.79 5.87 -6.03
CA ASN A 142 22.30 4.55 -5.70
C ASN A 142 22.19 4.34 -4.19
N TYR A 143 21.73 3.16 -3.78
CA TYR A 143 21.61 2.80 -2.38
C TYR A 143 21.90 1.31 -2.18
N ILE A 144 22.21 0.91 -0.94
CA ILE A 144 22.35 -0.50 -0.58
C ILE A 144 21.10 -0.89 0.22
N PRO A 145 20.38 -1.97 -0.13
CA PRO A 145 19.26 -2.45 0.66
C PRO A 145 19.66 -2.67 2.12
N GLY A 146 18.85 -2.18 3.06
CA GLY A 146 19.21 -2.18 4.49
C GLY A 146 20.10 -1.02 4.93
N MET A 147 20.56 -0.17 4.01
CA MET A 147 21.34 1.05 4.27
C MET A 147 20.76 2.29 3.57
N VAL A 148 19.43 2.33 3.41
CA VAL A 148 18.73 3.48 2.84
C VAL A 148 18.58 4.61 3.87
N GLY A 149 18.59 5.85 3.39
CA GLY A 149 18.29 7.00 4.25
C GLY A 149 16.83 7.00 4.72
N LEU A 150 16.57 7.51 5.92
CA LEU A 150 15.21 7.75 6.42
C LEU A 150 14.92 9.26 6.40
N ASN A 151 13.73 9.65 5.92
CA ASN A 151 13.36 11.06 5.93
C ASN A 151 13.23 11.58 7.37
N ASN A 152 13.79 12.76 7.64
CA ASN A 152 13.54 13.50 8.86
C ASN A 152 12.23 14.28 8.71
N ILE A 153 11.23 13.86 9.46
CA ILE A 153 9.87 14.41 9.35
C ILE A 153 9.74 15.65 10.21
N ASN A 154 10.24 15.56 11.44
CA ASN A 154 10.44 16.66 12.37
C ASN A 154 11.83 16.51 13.00
N LEU A 155 12.54 17.63 13.20
CA LEU A 155 13.87 17.67 13.82
C LEU A 155 13.90 17.00 15.21
N GLU A 156 12.79 17.03 15.93
CA GLU A 156 12.60 16.44 17.26
C GLU A 156 12.53 14.90 17.30
N THR A 157 12.55 14.21 16.15
CA THR A 157 12.37 12.73 16.06
C THR A 157 13.47 12.01 15.30
N ASP A 158 14.60 12.67 15.07
CA ASP A 158 15.77 12.11 14.38
C ASP A 158 16.40 10.91 15.11
N PHE A 159 16.36 10.91 16.45
CA PHE A 159 16.81 9.78 17.28
C PHE A 159 16.07 8.48 16.95
N VAL A 160 14.79 8.56 16.56
CA VAL A 160 14.01 7.37 16.19
C VAL A 160 14.58 6.74 14.91
N ASN A 161 15.08 7.55 13.97
CA ASN A 161 15.75 7.03 12.77
C ASN A 161 17.01 6.26 13.14
N ILE A 162 17.79 6.73 14.13
CA ILE A 162 18.97 6.02 14.65
C ILE A 162 18.55 4.68 15.26
N VAL A 163 17.51 4.67 16.10
CA VAL A 163 17.00 3.43 16.72
C VAL A 163 16.52 2.45 15.66
N ILE A 164 15.72 2.89 14.68
CA ILE A 164 15.25 2.03 13.59
C ILE A 164 16.43 1.43 12.84
N GLN A 165 17.39 2.26 12.41
CA GLN A 165 18.58 1.80 11.67
C GLN A 165 19.40 0.81 12.50
N SER A 166 19.54 1.04 13.80
CA SER A 166 20.24 0.13 14.72
C SER A 166 19.52 -1.22 14.83
N LEU A 167 18.18 -1.20 14.99
CA LEU A 167 17.36 -2.40 15.03
C LEU A 167 17.41 -3.19 13.71
N MET A 168 17.52 -2.50 12.57
CA MET A 168 17.63 -3.15 11.25
C MET A 168 18.95 -3.91 11.06
N ARG A 169 19.97 -3.69 11.89
CA ARG A 169 21.22 -4.47 11.90
C ARG A 169 21.12 -5.79 12.65
N VAL A 170 20.07 -5.98 13.45
CA VAL A 170 19.86 -7.23 14.18
C VAL A 170 19.20 -8.24 13.25
N THR A 171 20.00 -9.11 12.62
CA THR A 171 19.57 -10.13 11.63
C THR A 171 18.29 -10.87 12.03
N ARG A 172 18.23 -11.42 13.26
CA ARG A 172 17.05 -12.18 13.73
C ARG A 172 15.78 -11.32 13.80
N LEU A 173 15.92 -10.06 14.20
CA LEU A 173 14.79 -9.13 14.29
C LEU A 173 14.32 -8.74 12.89
N ARG A 174 15.27 -8.38 12.01
CA ARG A 174 14.98 -8.08 10.60
C ARG A 174 14.24 -9.24 9.95
N ASP A 175 14.81 -10.45 10.00
CA ASP A 175 14.24 -11.63 9.33
C ASP A 175 12.84 -11.94 9.85
N PHE A 176 12.62 -11.77 11.17
CA PHE A 176 11.30 -11.89 11.76
C PHE A 176 10.28 -10.95 11.10
N PHE A 177 10.67 -9.69 10.84
CA PHE A 177 9.81 -8.67 10.23
C PHE A 177 9.68 -8.77 8.70
N LEU A 178 10.64 -9.39 8.01
CA LEU A 178 10.58 -9.65 6.56
C LEU A 178 9.60 -10.78 6.21
N ILE A 179 9.40 -11.74 7.10
CA ILE A 179 8.48 -12.89 6.92
C ILE A 179 7.06 -12.48 7.33
N LEU A 180 6.12 -12.49 6.38
CA LEU A 180 4.75 -11.99 6.58
C LEU A 180 3.96 -12.84 7.58
N GLU A 181 4.22 -14.14 7.61
CA GLU A 181 3.55 -15.15 8.41
C GLU A 181 3.70 -14.91 9.92
N ASN A 182 4.84 -14.36 10.34
CA ASN A 182 5.20 -14.23 11.75
C ASN A 182 4.28 -13.32 12.58
N TYR A 183 3.53 -12.44 11.92
CA TYR A 183 2.70 -11.44 12.57
C TYR A 183 1.30 -11.33 11.96
N GLN A 184 0.83 -12.36 11.24
CA GLN A 184 -0.52 -12.37 10.64
C GLN A 184 -1.63 -12.21 11.69
N LEU A 185 -1.42 -12.75 12.89
CA LEU A 185 -2.38 -12.68 14.00
C LEU A 185 -2.18 -11.45 14.90
N CYS A 186 -1.08 -10.72 14.74
CA CYS A 186 -0.83 -9.53 15.53
C CYS A 186 -1.78 -8.42 15.09
N LYS A 187 -2.44 -7.75 16.03
CA LYS A 187 -3.34 -6.61 15.75
C LYS A 187 -2.71 -5.25 16.05
N SER A 188 -1.46 -5.23 16.52
CA SER A 188 -0.80 -3.99 16.94
C SER A 188 -0.48 -3.12 15.73
N PRO A 189 -0.99 -1.87 15.65
CA PRO A 189 -0.67 -0.96 14.57
C PRO A 189 0.83 -0.69 14.46
N ILE A 190 1.54 -0.61 15.59
CA ILE A 190 2.99 -0.37 15.63
C ILE A 190 3.73 -1.51 14.95
N VAL A 191 3.38 -2.76 15.25
CA VAL A 191 4.00 -3.95 14.62
C VAL A 191 3.73 -3.94 13.12
N HIS A 192 2.51 -3.60 12.69
CA HIS A 192 2.16 -3.50 11.28
C HIS A 192 2.88 -2.38 10.53
N ARG A 193 3.09 -1.22 11.15
CA ARG A 193 3.85 -0.12 10.54
C ARG A 193 5.34 -0.39 10.54
N PHE A 194 5.87 -1.01 11.59
CA PHE A 194 7.28 -1.37 11.66
C PHE A 194 7.64 -2.40 10.58
N ARG A 195 6.83 -3.45 10.41
CA ARG A 195 7.07 -4.43 9.32
C ARG A 195 7.01 -3.81 7.92
N GLU A 196 6.15 -2.82 7.71
CA GLU A 196 6.04 -2.14 6.41
C GLU A 196 7.31 -1.34 6.15
N LEU A 197 7.77 -0.61 7.16
CA LEU A 197 9.02 0.15 7.12
C LEU A 197 10.23 -0.78 6.90
N THR A 198 10.37 -1.85 7.67
CA THR A 198 11.48 -2.83 7.54
C THR A 198 11.55 -3.40 6.13
N ARG A 199 10.43 -3.80 5.55
CA ARG A 199 10.38 -4.39 4.21
C ARG A 199 10.77 -3.37 3.13
N LYS A 200 10.38 -2.11 3.29
CA LYS A 200 10.79 -1.02 2.38
C LYS A 200 12.28 -0.68 2.49
N ILE A 201 12.82 -0.66 3.71
CA ILE A 201 14.25 -0.42 3.97
C ILE A 201 15.13 -1.46 3.26
N TRP A 202 14.68 -2.73 3.27
CA TRP A 202 15.41 -3.85 2.67
C TRP A 202 15.01 -4.18 1.23
N HIS A 203 14.13 -3.37 0.61
CA HIS A 203 13.69 -3.62 -0.76
C HIS A 203 14.72 -3.12 -1.79
N ALA A 204 15.13 -4.01 -2.69
CA ALA A 204 16.18 -3.74 -3.68
C ALA A 204 15.72 -2.95 -4.92
N ARG A 205 14.42 -2.68 -5.06
CA ARG A 205 13.83 -2.02 -6.25
C ARG A 205 12.93 -0.84 -5.87
N ASN A 206 13.37 -0.03 -4.91
CA ASN A 206 12.67 1.19 -4.51
C ASN A 206 12.72 2.23 -5.63
N TYR A 207 11.68 3.05 -5.71
CA TYR A 207 11.66 4.18 -6.64
C TYR A 207 12.53 5.35 -6.18
N LYS A 208 12.87 5.40 -4.89
CA LYS A 208 13.69 6.43 -4.25
C LYS A 208 14.81 5.79 -3.42
N GLY A 209 15.94 6.47 -3.29
CA GLY A 209 17.06 6.03 -2.44
C GLY A 209 16.86 6.26 -0.93
N HIS A 210 15.67 6.68 -0.53
CA HIS A 210 15.28 6.92 0.86
C HIS A 210 13.86 6.40 1.12
N VAL A 211 13.51 6.21 2.39
CA VAL A 211 12.19 5.75 2.84
C VAL A 211 11.68 6.66 3.96
N SER A 212 10.41 7.02 3.92
CA SER A 212 9.81 7.84 4.97
C SER A 212 9.29 6.98 6.14
N PRO A 213 9.74 7.23 7.39
CA PRO A 213 9.25 6.51 8.58
C PRO A 213 7.92 7.05 9.12
N HIS A 214 7.23 7.91 8.36
CA HIS A 214 6.08 8.70 8.83
C HIS A 214 4.98 7.88 9.49
N GLU A 215 4.50 6.85 8.79
CA GLU A 215 3.41 6.01 9.29
C GLU A 215 3.78 5.29 10.59
N PHE A 216 5.05 4.86 10.71
CA PHE A 216 5.53 4.25 11.93
C PHE A 216 5.59 5.25 13.09
N LEU A 217 6.15 6.44 12.85
CA LEU A 217 6.20 7.51 13.84
C LEU A 217 4.80 7.93 14.31
N GLN A 218 3.83 8.02 13.40
CA GLN A 218 2.44 8.28 13.78
C GLN A 218 1.88 7.16 14.68
N ALA A 219 2.10 5.89 14.33
CA ALA A 219 1.64 4.77 15.15
C ALA A 219 2.28 4.78 16.55
N VAL A 220 3.58 5.10 16.65
CA VAL A 220 4.28 5.24 17.93
C VAL A 220 3.70 6.38 18.77
N LYS A 221 3.48 7.56 18.18
CA LYS A 221 2.89 8.72 18.88
C LYS A 221 1.48 8.46 19.40
N THR A 222 0.70 7.61 18.72
CA THR A 222 -0.64 7.23 19.21
C THR A 222 -0.62 6.22 20.36
N CYS A 223 0.54 5.67 20.70
CA CYS A 223 0.68 4.73 21.81
C CYS A 223 0.60 5.47 23.14
N LYS A 224 -0.31 5.06 24.03
CA LYS A 224 -0.56 5.69 25.34
C LYS A 224 0.67 5.78 26.26
N LYS A 225 1.71 4.98 26.01
CA LYS A 225 2.95 4.95 26.79
C LYS A 225 4.06 5.83 26.22
N TRP A 226 3.85 6.46 25.05
CA TRP A 226 4.82 7.39 24.50
C TRP A 226 4.77 8.71 25.30
N PRO A 227 5.85 9.10 26.00
CA PRO A 227 5.85 10.33 26.76
C PRO A 227 5.65 11.53 25.82
N GLN A 228 4.67 12.39 26.12
CA GLN A 228 4.43 13.61 25.34
C GLN A 228 5.59 14.62 25.42
N THR A 229 6.52 14.39 26.35
CA THR A 229 7.76 15.16 26.58
C THR A 229 8.95 14.70 25.73
N CYS A 230 8.80 13.65 24.91
CA CYS A 230 9.83 13.11 24.00
C CYS A 230 10.09 14.00 22.77
N GLN A 231 10.14 15.33 22.95
CA GLN A 231 10.60 16.25 21.91
C GLN A 231 12.13 16.18 21.72
N HIS A 232 12.84 15.61 22.71
CA HIS A 232 14.28 15.30 22.68
C HIS A 232 14.59 14.09 23.59
N SER A 233 13.86 12.97 23.46
CA SER A 233 14.16 11.79 24.27
C SER A 233 15.42 11.09 23.81
N ASN A 234 16.12 10.48 24.77
CA ASN A 234 17.34 9.71 24.54
C ASN A 234 17.01 8.49 23.64
N PRO A 235 17.83 8.13 22.63
CA PRO A 235 17.68 6.88 21.88
C PRO A 235 17.51 5.61 22.73
N MET A 236 17.93 5.63 23.99
CA MET A 236 17.79 4.54 24.95
C MET A 236 16.38 4.42 25.56
N GLU A 237 15.56 5.48 25.53
CA GLU A 237 14.17 5.53 26.03
C GLU A 237 13.16 5.12 24.95
#